data_AF-G5JEP9-F1
#
_entry.id   AF-G5JEP9-F1
#
_cell.length_a   1.000
_cell.length_b   1.000
_cell.length_c   1.000
_cell.angle_alpha   90.00
_cell.angle_beta   90.00
_cell.angle_gamma   90.00
#
_symmetry.space_group_name_H-M   'P 1'
#
loop_
_entity.id
_entity.type
_entity.pdbx_description
1 polymer ?
#
loop_
_entity_poly.entity_id
_entity_poly.type
_entity_poly.pdbx_seq_one_letter_code
_entity_poly.pdbx_strand_id
1 'polypeptide(L)'
;MKAELPNLKQFLNRLLGLPIAQQNRFFKAFERRLENRIETAIEAGTYERGVEMLTGEFRILSQQPLYQHPNGSETICYQIERRDPNPRLSIDQALELANNGGQLVVNERSNNVAIAQPTSSLFNSDGTSTARIQLTFPDGNKQKLAQSYYQHQSTWRQVTFDYWQVKWSEALAEIPTHRYSTFYLVTGLLLPIWDRLGEGNIKVYRLVTQCGQALLGRVIYHSEINSIYRNFQVDSEQDLTSEQLYQIVAEEGNTINLNRWQLKRSRIANNYRLEIFPVHSKVEVDYLKTKGAFTEMINYQLRVFLPNEPLIATRIIEQLNI
;
A
#
# COMPACT_ATOMS: atom_id res chain seq x y z
N MET A 1 -8.44 28.64 -34.74
CA MET A 1 -9.75 28.02 -34.44
C MET A 1 -9.49 26.68 -33.78
N LYS A 2 -9.82 26.51 -32.49
CA LYS A 2 -9.82 25.18 -31.86
C LYS A 2 -11.03 24.44 -32.40
N ALA A 3 -10.83 23.39 -33.18
CA ALA A 3 -11.92 22.53 -33.62
C ALA A 3 -12.53 21.87 -32.39
N GLU A 4 -13.84 22.07 -32.17
CA GLU A 4 -14.57 21.32 -31.14
C GLU A 4 -14.48 19.84 -31.45
N LEU A 5 -14.02 19.06 -30.46
CA LEU A 5 -13.91 17.62 -30.58
C LEU A 5 -15.32 17.03 -30.75
N PRO A 6 -15.54 16.16 -31.76
CA PRO A 6 -16.83 15.52 -31.95
C PRO A 6 -17.20 14.68 -30.72
N ASN A 7 -18.51 14.61 -30.42
CA ASN A 7 -18.97 13.76 -29.33
C ASN A 7 -18.64 12.28 -29.57
N LEU A 8 -18.60 11.48 -28.50
CA LEU A 8 -18.15 10.08 -28.57
C LEU A 8 -18.93 9.25 -29.61
N LYS A 9 -20.24 9.45 -29.71
CA LYS A 9 -21.08 8.74 -30.70
C LYS A 9 -20.69 9.10 -32.14
N GLN A 10 -20.47 10.39 -32.41
CA GLN A 10 -20.08 10.88 -33.72
C GLN A 10 -18.66 10.45 -34.10
N PHE A 11 -17.75 10.41 -33.14
CA PHE A 11 -16.40 9.89 -33.31
C PHE A 11 -16.40 8.39 -33.65
N LEU A 12 -17.11 7.56 -32.87
CA LEU A 12 -17.21 6.11 -33.08
C LEU A 12 -17.85 5.79 -34.44
N ASN A 13 -18.91 6.49 -34.81
CA ASN A 13 -19.56 6.28 -36.11
C ASN A 13 -18.64 6.63 -37.29
N ARG A 14 -17.78 7.65 -37.15
CA ARG A 14 -16.77 8.00 -38.18
C ARG A 14 -15.66 6.97 -38.24
N LEU A 15 -15.20 6.46 -37.10
CA LEU A 15 -14.19 5.41 -37.02
C LEU A 15 -14.68 4.11 -37.67
N LEU A 16 -15.91 3.69 -37.37
CA LEU A 16 -16.55 2.48 -37.91
C LEU A 16 -16.87 2.58 -39.40
N GLY A 17 -16.95 3.80 -39.95
CA GLY A 17 -17.13 4.05 -41.38
C GLY A 17 -15.84 3.98 -42.22
N LEU A 18 -14.66 3.88 -41.60
CA LEU A 18 -13.39 3.78 -42.32
C LEU A 18 -13.19 2.38 -42.94
N PRO A 19 -12.33 2.24 -43.97
CA PRO A 19 -11.90 0.92 -44.43
C PRO A 19 -11.26 0.11 -43.30
N ILE A 20 -11.49 -1.21 -43.26
CA ILE A 20 -11.03 -2.11 -42.19
C ILE A 20 -9.52 -1.98 -41.92
N ALA A 21 -8.70 -1.84 -42.98
CA ALA A 21 -7.25 -1.65 -42.84
C ALA A 21 -6.85 -0.32 -42.16
N GLN A 22 -7.68 0.71 -42.25
CA GLN A 22 -7.47 1.98 -41.54
C GLN A 22 -7.98 1.90 -40.10
N GLN A 23 -9.12 1.24 -39.87
CA GLN A 23 -9.61 0.94 -38.52
C GLN A 23 -8.56 0.17 -37.71
N ASN A 24 -8.02 -0.92 -38.27
CA ASN A 24 -7.02 -1.75 -37.60
C ASN A 24 -5.73 -1.00 -37.29
N ARG A 25 -5.28 -0.10 -38.18
CA ARG A 25 -4.11 0.75 -37.92
C ARG A 25 -4.37 1.74 -36.78
N PHE A 26 -5.57 2.31 -36.74
CA PHE A 26 -5.98 3.20 -35.66
C PHE A 26 -6.06 2.47 -34.32
N PHE A 27 -6.75 1.33 -34.26
CA PHE A 27 -6.88 0.54 -33.04
C PHE A 27 -5.52 0.06 -32.53
N LYS A 28 -4.62 -0.42 -33.40
CA LYS A 28 -3.27 -0.83 -33.02
C LYS A 28 -2.44 0.33 -32.43
N ALA A 29 -2.57 1.54 -32.99
CA ALA A 29 -1.90 2.72 -32.46
C ALA A 29 -2.52 3.21 -31.14
N PHE A 30 -3.84 3.08 -30.99
CA PHE A 30 -4.57 3.38 -29.77
C PHE A 30 -4.23 2.40 -28.64
N GLU A 31 -4.28 1.09 -28.91
CA GLU A 31 -3.90 0.01 -27.99
C GLU A 31 -2.48 0.20 -27.47
N ARG A 32 -1.50 0.44 -28.35
CA ARG A 32 -0.12 0.71 -27.93
C ARG A 32 0.01 1.93 -27.01
N ARG A 33 -0.76 3.00 -27.27
CA ARG A 33 -0.77 4.19 -26.41
C ARG A 33 -1.48 3.93 -25.08
N LEU A 34 -2.52 3.10 -25.11
CA LEU A 34 -3.26 2.68 -23.93
C LEU A 34 -2.37 1.79 -23.05
N GLU A 35 -1.71 0.77 -23.61
CA GLU A 35 -0.76 -0.11 -22.92
C GLU A 35 0.36 0.68 -22.24
N ASN A 36 1.02 1.59 -22.96
CA ASN A 36 2.07 2.43 -22.37
C ASN A 36 1.55 3.28 -21.21
N ARG A 37 0.32 3.83 -21.31
CA ARG A 37 -0.30 4.60 -20.23
C ARG A 37 -0.71 3.73 -19.05
N ILE A 38 -1.17 2.51 -19.31
CA ILE A 38 -1.49 1.52 -18.29
C ILE A 38 -0.21 1.14 -17.54
N GLU A 39 0.88 0.84 -18.24
CA GLU A 39 2.17 0.50 -17.63
C GLU A 39 2.70 1.66 -16.77
N THR A 40 2.67 2.89 -17.29
CA THR A 40 3.05 4.09 -16.52
C THR A 40 2.16 4.30 -15.30
N ALA A 41 0.85 4.05 -15.42
CA ALA A 41 -0.09 4.15 -14.29
C ALA A 41 0.12 3.02 -13.28
N ILE A 42 0.49 1.81 -13.70
CA ILE A 42 0.82 0.69 -12.81
C ILE A 42 2.09 1.03 -12.03
N GLU A 43 3.12 1.54 -12.70
CA GLU A 43 4.37 1.97 -12.08
C GLU A 43 4.17 3.13 -11.10
N ALA A 44 3.25 4.05 -11.42
CA ALA A 44 2.85 5.16 -10.53
C ALA A 44 1.84 4.73 -9.44
N GLY A 45 1.33 3.50 -9.46
CA GLY A 45 0.30 3.01 -8.54
C GLY A 45 -1.10 3.60 -8.75
N THR A 46 -1.34 4.31 -9.86
CA THR A 46 -2.60 4.98 -10.23
C THR A 46 -3.44 4.20 -11.23
N TYR A 47 -3.03 2.98 -11.62
CA TYR A 47 -3.80 2.15 -12.54
C TYR A 47 -5.04 1.54 -11.87
N GLU A 48 -6.20 1.76 -12.51
CA GLU A 48 -7.51 1.34 -12.02
C GLU A 48 -8.16 0.43 -13.06
N ARG A 49 -8.26 -0.86 -12.73
CA ARG A 49 -8.69 -1.92 -13.65
C ARG A 49 -10.21 -2.00 -13.88
N GLY A 50 -10.98 -1.00 -13.42
CA GLY A 50 -12.45 -1.04 -13.42
C GLY A 50 -13.00 -1.86 -12.25
N VAL A 51 -13.80 -2.90 -12.55
CA VAL A 51 -14.33 -3.81 -11.51
C VAL A 51 -13.33 -4.94 -11.25
N GLU A 52 -12.82 -5.03 -10.03
CA GLU A 52 -11.95 -6.10 -9.59
C GLU A 52 -12.75 -7.12 -8.76
N MET A 53 -12.58 -8.41 -9.06
CA MET A 53 -13.10 -9.48 -8.21
C MET A 53 -12.08 -9.78 -7.11
N LEU A 54 -12.37 -9.32 -5.90
CA LEU A 54 -11.56 -9.64 -4.74
C LEU A 54 -11.83 -11.08 -4.31
N THR A 55 -10.74 -11.82 -4.13
CA THR A 55 -10.76 -13.18 -3.58
C THR A 55 -10.10 -13.15 -2.21
N GLY A 56 -10.63 -13.93 -1.28
CA GLY A 56 -10.17 -13.94 0.11
C GLY A 56 -11.31 -14.16 1.09
N GLU A 57 -10.99 -13.97 2.37
CA GLU A 57 -11.96 -14.05 3.46
C GLU A 57 -12.43 -12.65 3.85
N PHE A 58 -13.73 -12.38 3.69
CA PHE A 58 -14.31 -11.07 3.99
C PHE A 58 -15.41 -11.18 5.04
N ARG A 59 -15.34 -10.30 6.04
CA ARG A 59 -16.35 -10.17 7.10
C ARG A 59 -16.87 -8.74 7.12
N ILE A 60 -18.19 -8.59 7.21
CA ILE A 60 -18.80 -7.27 7.42
C ILE A 60 -18.67 -6.93 8.91
N LEU A 61 -18.02 -5.81 9.21
CA LEU A 61 -17.89 -5.27 10.57
C LEU A 61 -19.06 -4.36 10.91
N SER A 62 -19.45 -3.49 9.98
CA SER A 62 -20.55 -2.55 10.17
C SER A 62 -21.23 -2.20 8.83
N GLN A 63 -22.46 -1.71 8.92
CA GLN A 63 -23.28 -1.27 7.78
C GLN A 63 -23.91 0.07 8.16
N GLN A 64 -23.72 1.08 7.31
CA GLN A 64 -24.25 2.42 7.51
C GLN A 64 -25.04 2.84 6.27
N PRO A 65 -26.37 2.98 6.37
CA PRO A 65 -27.18 3.63 5.34
C PRO A 65 -26.65 5.02 5.03
N LEU A 66 -26.42 5.31 3.74
CA LEU A 66 -25.99 6.62 3.26
C LEU A 66 -27.14 7.39 2.59
N TYR A 67 -27.94 6.70 1.77
CA TYR A 67 -28.96 7.37 0.98
C TYR A 67 -30.08 6.43 0.58
N GLN A 68 -31.32 6.91 0.69
CA GLN A 68 -32.50 6.23 0.16
C GLN A 68 -32.93 6.89 -1.14
N HIS A 69 -32.97 6.10 -2.22
CA HIS A 69 -33.35 6.57 -3.54
C HIS A 69 -34.88 6.68 -3.67
N PRO A 70 -35.40 7.57 -4.52
CA PRO A 70 -36.84 7.69 -4.76
C PRO A 70 -37.52 6.39 -5.24
N ASN A 71 -36.75 5.49 -5.87
CA ASN A 71 -37.23 4.17 -6.32
C ASN A 71 -37.26 3.11 -5.20
N GLY A 72 -36.97 3.49 -3.95
CA GLY A 72 -36.96 2.61 -2.79
C GLY A 72 -35.66 1.81 -2.59
N SER A 73 -34.70 1.89 -3.52
CA SER A 73 -33.39 1.28 -3.31
C SER A 73 -32.54 2.08 -2.31
N GLU A 74 -31.58 1.41 -1.68
CA GLU A 74 -30.72 2.02 -0.67
C GLU A 74 -29.25 1.93 -1.10
N THR A 75 -28.51 2.99 -0.79
CA THR A 75 -27.04 2.99 -0.83
C THR A 75 -26.52 2.81 0.59
N ILE A 76 -25.69 1.80 0.79
CA ILE A 76 -25.16 1.42 2.11
C ILE A 76 -23.63 1.41 2.04
N CYS A 77 -22.99 2.02 3.04
CA CYS A 77 -21.57 1.92 3.30
C CYS A 77 -21.29 0.71 4.20
N TYR A 78 -20.46 -0.20 3.75
CA TYR A 78 -20.01 -1.35 4.53
C TYR A 78 -18.58 -1.13 5.00
N GLN A 79 -18.30 -1.38 6.27
CA GLN A 79 -16.92 -1.59 6.72
C GLN A 79 -16.62 -3.09 6.60
N ILE A 80 -15.65 -3.43 5.76
CA ILE A 80 -15.26 -4.81 5.49
C ILE A 80 -13.90 -5.07 6.12
N GLU A 81 -13.82 -6.13 6.91
CA GLU A 81 -12.57 -6.76 7.30
C GLU A 81 -12.18 -7.78 6.24
N ARG A 82 -10.93 -7.70 5.80
CA ARG A 82 -10.27 -8.67 4.94
C ARG A 82 -9.25 -9.43 5.77
N ARG A 83 -9.31 -10.75 5.70
CA ARG A 83 -8.34 -11.66 6.30
C ARG A 83 -7.53 -12.31 5.19
N ASP A 84 -6.24 -12.01 5.15
CA ASP A 84 -5.29 -12.62 4.21
C ASP A 84 -4.30 -13.52 4.97
N PRO A 85 -3.89 -14.66 4.40
CA PRO A 85 -2.77 -15.42 4.95
C PRO A 85 -1.49 -14.57 4.86
N ASN A 86 -0.68 -14.60 5.91
CA ASN A 86 0.65 -14.02 5.83
C ASN A 86 1.55 -14.94 5.00
N PRO A 87 2.33 -14.40 4.04
CA PRO A 87 3.32 -15.20 3.34
C PRO A 87 4.33 -15.75 4.35
N ARG A 88 4.74 -16.99 4.14
CA ARG A 88 5.75 -17.68 4.94
C ARG A 88 6.65 -18.44 4.00
N LEU A 89 7.92 -18.05 3.92
CA LEU A 89 8.89 -18.78 3.11
C LEU A 89 9.44 -19.95 3.92
N SER A 90 9.21 -21.17 3.44
CA SER A 90 9.81 -22.36 4.06
C SER A 90 11.34 -22.29 3.98
N ILE A 91 12.01 -23.07 4.83
CA ILE A 91 13.47 -23.19 4.78
C ILE A 91 13.92 -23.67 3.40
N ASP A 92 13.22 -24.63 2.79
CA ASP A 92 13.53 -25.12 1.45
C ASP A 92 13.45 -24.02 0.39
N GLN A 93 12.37 -23.22 0.41
CA GLN A 93 12.22 -22.08 -0.50
C GLN A 93 13.31 -21.02 -0.31
N ALA A 94 13.70 -20.77 0.94
CA ALA A 94 14.78 -19.84 1.24
C ALA A 94 16.15 -20.40 0.80
N LEU A 95 16.37 -21.71 0.91
CA LEU A 95 17.56 -22.39 0.41
C LEU A 95 17.64 -22.38 -1.11
N GLU A 96 16.52 -22.48 -1.83
CA GLU A 96 16.51 -22.27 -3.28
C GLU A 96 17.02 -20.88 -3.65
N LEU A 97 16.62 -19.84 -2.89
CA LEU A 97 17.15 -18.48 -3.08
C LEU A 97 18.65 -18.40 -2.77
N ALA A 98 19.12 -19.11 -1.74
CA ALA A 98 20.55 -19.18 -1.42
C ALA A 98 21.36 -19.87 -2.54
N ASN A 99 20.85 -21.00 -3.05
CA ASN A 99 21.47 -21.75 -4.15
C ASN A 99 21.52 -20.93 -5.46
N ASN A 100 20.58 -20.02 -5.65
CA ASN A 100 20.53 -19.09 -6.78
C ASN A 100 21.39 -17.82 -6.58
N GLY A 101 22.48 -17.92 -5.83
CA GLY A 101 23.42 -16.80 -5.60
C GLY A 101 23.08 -15.92 -4.40
N GLY A 102 22.25 -16.41 -3.48
CA GLY A 102 21.93 -15.77 -2.22
C GLY A 102 22.88 -16.17 -1.08
N GLN A 103 23.03 -15.28 -0.10
CA GLN A 103 23.79 -15.49 1.12
C GLN A 103 22.85 -15.58 2.32
N LEU A 104 23.10 -16.57 3.19
CA LEU A 104 22.42 -16.71 4.47
C LEU A 104 22.95 -15.64 5.44
N VAL A 105 22.10 -14.70 5.85
CA VAL A 105 22.54 -13.56 6.66
C VAL A 105 21.68 -13.34 7.90
N VAL A 106 22.32 -12.83 8.96
CA VAL A 106 21.69 -12.35 10.19
C VAL A 106 22.19 -10.94 10.48
N ASN A 107 21.30 -10.07 10.97
CA ASN A 107 21.65 -8.74 11.42
C ASN A 107 22.13 -8.78 12.86
N GLU A 108 23.39 -8.41 13.14
CA GLU A 108 23.98 -8.48 14.48
C GLU A 108 23.30 -7.56 15.49
N ARG A 109 22.65 -6.47 15.03
CA ARG A 109 22.02 -5.49 15.90
C ARG A 109 20.57 -5.84 16.21
N SER A 110 19.80 -6.25 15.20
CA SER A 110 18.38 -6.54 15.36
C SER A 110 18.06 -8.02 15.54
N ASN A 111 19.03 -8.91 15.36
CA ASN A 111 18.84 -10.37 15.26
C ASN A 111 17.91 -10.83 14.12
N ASN A 112 17.51 -9.93 13.20
CA ASN A 112 16.69 -10.31 12.05
C ASN A 112 17.49 -11.21 11.11
N VAL A 113 16.79 -12.14 10.47
CA VAL A 113 17.36 -13.11 9.53
C VAL A 113 16.83 -12.86 8.12
N ALA A 114 17.68 -13.02 7.10
CA ALA A 114 17.32 -12.81 5.70
C ALA A 114 18.15 -13.70 4.75
N ILE A 115 17.71 -13.78 3.49
CA ILE A 115 18.55 -14.17 2.35
C ILE A 115 18.96 -12.90 1.60
N ALA A 116 20.26 -12.67 1.45
CA ALA A 116 20.82 -11.54 0.71
C ALA A 116 21.26 -11.96 -0.70
N GLN A 117 20.67 -11.40 -1.75
CA GLN A 117 21.04 -11.73 -3.14
C GLN A 117 21.23 -10.47 -3.99
N PRO A 118 22.14 -10.49 -4.99
CA PRO A 118 22.22 -9.42 -5.99
C PRO A 118 20.87 -9.23 -6.70
N THR A 119 20.53 -7.99 -7.01
CA THR A 119 19.30 -7.66 -7.77
C THR A 119 19.59 -6.59 -8.81
N SER A 120 18.60 -6.31 -9.67
CA SER A 120 18.69 -5.30 -10.72
C SER A 120 19.21 -3.97 -10.19
N SER A 121 20.25 -3.43 -10.82
CA SER A 121 20.81 -2.13 -10.48
C SER A 121 19.78 -1.01 -10.64
N LEU A 122 19.92 0.05 -9.85
CA LEU A 122 19.11 1.26 -9.98
C LEU A 122 19.83 2.24 -10.91
N PHE A 123 19.15 2.68 -11.96
CA PHE A 123 19.61 3.81 -12.77
C PHE A 123 19.22 5.11 -12.09
N ASN A 124 20.23 5.93 -11.80
CA ASN A 124 20.07 7.24 -11.21
C ASN A 124 19.73 8.28 -12.29
N SER A 125 19.19 9.42 -11.88
CA SER A 125 18.84 10.53 -12.79
C SER A 125 20.03 11.16 -13.50
N ASP A 126 21.25 10.91 -13.01
CA ASP A 126 22.52 11.35 -13.60
C ASP A 126 23.10 10.35 -14.62
N GLY A 127 22.37 9.26 -14.91
CA GLY A 127 22.79 8.21 -15.85
C GLY A 127 23.73 7.15 -15.24
N THR A 128 24.08 7.25 -13.96
CA THR A 128 24.90 6.24 -13.28
C THR A 128 24.05 5.04 -12.84
N SER A 129 24.68 3.86 -12.75
CA SER A 129 24.02 2.63 -12.29
C SER A 129 24.56 2.25 -10.91
N THR A 130 23.66 2.13 -9.92
CA THR A 130 24.01 1.69 -8.56
C THR A 130 23.61 0.23 -8.37
N ALA A 131 24.60 -0.63 -8.14
CA ALA A 131 24.37 -2.04 -7.84
C ALA A 131 23.65 -2.22 -6.48
N ARG A 132 22.80 -3.25 -6.38
CA ARG A 132 21.90 -3.45 -5.23
C ARG A 132 21.88 -4.88 -4.73
N ILE A 133 21.63 -5.02 -3.44
CA ILE A 133 21.35 -6.27 -2.75
C ILE A 133 19.90 -6.26 -2.31
N GLN A 134 19.18 -7.35 -2.55
CA GLN A 134 17.85 -7.60 -2.01
C GLN A 134 17.95 -8.57 -0.82
N LEU A 135 17.49 -8.10 0.34
CA LEU A 135 17.19 -8.93 1.50
C LEU A 135 15.78 -9.48 1.35
N THR A 136 15.63 -10.79 1.48
CA THR A 136 14.34 -11.49 1.50
C THR A 136 14.14 -12.07 2.89
N PHE A 137 13.05 -11.70 3.56
CA PHE A 137 12.74 -12.07 4.94
C PHE A 137 11.80 -13.29 5.00
N PRO A 138 11.63 -13.93 6.17
CA PRO A 138 10.76 -15.10 6.34
C PRO A 138 9.29 -14.86 5.99
N ASP A 139 8.79 -13.64 6.15
CA ASP A 139 7.43 -13.20 5.79
C ASP A 139 7.27 -12.87 4.30
N GLY A 140 8.33 -13.08 3.50
CA GLY A 140 8.36 -12.78 2.07
C GLY A 140 8.56 -11.31 1.73
N ASN A 141 8.66 -10.42 2.73
CA ASN A 141 9.01 -9.04 2.48
C ASN A 141 10.41 -8.95 1.89
N LYS A 142 10.60 -7.94 1.05
CA LYS A 142 11.85 -7.70 0.32
C LYS A 142 12.32 -6.28 0.60
N GLN A 143 13.56 -6.14 1.05
CA GLN A 143 14.21 -4.85 1.23
C GLN A 143 15.41 -4.75 0.29
N LYS A 144 15.45 -3.69 -0.51
CA LYS A 144 16.57 -3.45 -1.44
C LYS A 144 17.51 -2.40 -0.87
N LEU A 145 18.78 -2.75 -0.72
CA LEU A 145 19.87 -1.90 -0.24
C LEU A 145 20.86 -1.60 -1.37
N ALA A 146 21.56 -0.47 -1.29
CA ALA A 146 22.73 -0.23 -2.13
C ALA A 146 23.83 -1.22 -1.75
N GLN A 147 24.55 -1.77 -2.73
CA GLN A 147 25.59 -2.78 -2.47
C GLN A 147 26.72 -2.22 -1.60
N SER A 148 27.15 -0.99 -1.84
CA SER A 148 28.17 -0.30 -1.02
C SER A 148 27.74 -0.16 0.45
N TYR A 149 26.48 0.18 0.69
CA TYR A 149 25.91 0.25 2.04
C TYR A 149 25.89 -1.13 2.71
N TYR A 150 25.41 -2.15 2.00
CA TYR A 150 25.38 -3.53 2.50
C TYR A 150 26.78 -4.01 2.92
N GLN A 151 27.80 -3.75 2.10
CA GLN A 151 29.18 -4.22 2.34
C GLN A 151 29.91 -3.45 3.45
N HIS A 152 29.73 -2.13 3.54
CA HIS A 152 30.59 -1.29 4.37
C HIS A 152 29.91 -0.66 5.59
N GLN A 153 28.58 -0.53 5.58
CA GLN A 153 27.85 0.22 6.61
C GLN A 153 26.77 -0.60 7.30
N SER A 154 26.35 -1.71 6.71
CA SER A 154 25.31 -2.56 7.28
C SER A 154 25.85 -3.51 8.36
N THR A 155 24.96 -3.90 9.27
CA THR A 155 25.21 -4.88 10.33
C THR A 155 24.78 -6.30 9.94
N TRP A 156 24.56 -6.55 8.64
CA TRP A 156 24.28 -7.89 8.13
C TRP A 156 25.58 -8.68 7.99
N ARG A 157 25.57 -9.91 8.51
CA ARG A 157 26.70 -10.84 8.41
C ARG A 157 26.25 -12.16 7.86
N GLN A 158 27.09 -12.73 7.00
CA GLN A 158 26.93 -14.10 6.55
C GLN A 158 27.18 -15.04 7.73
N VAL A 159 26.33 -16.05 7.87
CA VAL A 159 26.37 -17.02 8.96
C VAL A 159 26.34 -18.44 8.43
N THR A 160 26.63 -19.43 9.29
CA THR A 160 26.51 -20.85 8.94
C THR A 160 25.03 -21.23 8.73
N PHE A 161 24.80 -22.30 7.97
CA PHE A 161 23.45 -22.83 7.76
C PHE A 161 22.76 -23.18 9.07
N ASP A 162 23.42 -23.90 9.98
CA ASP A 162 22.82 -24.34 11.24
C ASP A 162 22.34 -23.15 12.09
N TYR A 163 23.16 -22.10 12.22
CA TYR A 163 22.78 -20.91 12.98
C TYR A 163 21.64 -20.15 12.28
N TRP A 164 21.73 -20.02 10.96
CA TRP A 164 20.71 -19.35 10.17
C TRP A 164 19.36 -20.08 10.24
N GLN A 165 19.36 -21.41 10.18
CA GLN A 165 18.16 -22.24 10.21
C GLN A 165 17.39 -22.07 11.52
N VAL A 166 18.10 -22.03 12.65
CA VAL A 166 17.49 -21.75 13.97
C VAL A 166 16.84 -20.38 13.95
N LYS A 167 17.55 -19.33 13.50
CA LYS A 167 17.00 -17.97 13.43
C LYS A 167 15.83 -17.83 12.46
N TRP A 168 15.88 -18.50 11.32
CA TRP A 168 14.78 -18.53 10.35
C TRP A 168 13.53 -19.18 10.94
N SER A 169 13.71 -20.29 11.67
CA SER A 169 12.61 -21.01 12.32
C SER A 169 11.97 -20.20 13.45
N GLU A 170 12.79 -19.55 14.29
CA GLU A 170 12.33 -18.62 15.33
C GLU A 170 11.49 -17.49 14.71
N ALA A 171 12.01 -16.82 13.67
CA ALA A 171 11.30 -15.74 13.00
C ALA A 171 10.01 -16.21 12.31
N LEU A 172 9.98 -17.41 11.72
CA LEU A 172 8.76 -18.00 11.15
C LEU A 172 7.69 -18.31 12.20
N ALA A 173 8.11 -18.69 13.41
CA ALA A 173 7.19 -18.96 14.51
C ALA A 173 6.54 -17.68 15.05
N GLU A 174 7.26 -16.55 15.02
CA GLU A 174 6.75 -15.23 15.45
C GLU A 174 5.77 -14.60 14.46
N ILE A 175 5.85 -14.93 13.17
CA ILE A 175 4.93 -14.41 12.16
C ILE A 175 3.50 -14.90 12.47
N PRO A 176 2.48 -14.03 12.53
CA PRO A 176 1.08 -14.45 12.64
C PRO A 176 0.63 -15.23 11.40
N THR A 177 -0.33 -16.16 11.52
CA THR A 177 -0.79 -16.96 10.36
C THR A 177 -1.53 -16.10 9.33
N HIS A 178 -2.25 -15.09 9.80
CA HIS A 178 -3.05 -14.20 8.97
C HIS A 178 -2.78 -12.76 9.39
N ARG A 179 -3.03 -11.85 8.44
CA ARG A 179 -3.16 -10.42 8.69
C ARG A 179 -4.59 -10.00 8.39
N TYR A 180 -4.99 -8.94 9.08
CA TYR A 180 -6.30 -8.34 8.96
C TYR A 180 -6.12 -6.91 8.46
N SER A 181 -6.94 -6.51 7.50
CA SER A 181 -7.06 -5.13 7.06
C SER A 181 -8.53 -4.76 6.94
N THR A 182 -8.81 -3.47 7.01
CA THR A 182 -10.17 -2.95 6.86
C THR A 182 -10.24 -2.08 5.62
N PHE A 183 -11.42 -1.95 5.03
CA PHE A 183 -11.71 -0.94 4.03
C PHE A 183 -13.22 -0.66 4.02
N TYR A 184 -13.60 0.50 3.49
CA TYR A 184 -15.01 0.84 3.31
C TYR A 184 -15.45 0.56 1.88
N LEU A 185 -16.66 0.01 1.72
CA LEU A 185 -17.26 -0.35 0.45
C LEU A 185 -18.68 0.22 0.37
N VAL A 186 -18.91 1.19 -0.50
CA VAL A 186 -20.24 1.75 -0.74
C VAL A 186 -20.93 0.99 -1.87
N THR A 187 -22.06 0.37 -1.56
CA THR A 187 -22.83 -0.46 -2.49
C THR A 187 -24.23 0.13 -2.72
N GLY A 188 -24.90 -0.28 -3.79
CA GLY A 188 -26.22 0.22 -4.18
C GLY A 188 -26.18 1.02 -5.49
N LEU A 189 -27.14 1.92 -5.68
CA LEU A 189 -27.17 2.80 -6.85
C LEU A 189 -26.22 3.98 -6.66
N LEU A 190 -25.01 3.87 -7.21
CA LEU A 190 -23.94 4.86 -7.01
C LEU A 190 -23.97 6.02 -8.02
N LEU A 191 -24.30 5.74 -9.29
CA LEU A 191 -24.23 6.75 -10.37
C LEU A 191 -25.06 8.01 -10.09
N PRO A 192 -26.28 7.95 -9.53
CA PRO A 192 -27.07 9.14 -9.27
C PRO A 192 -26.52 10.05 -8.16
N ILE A 193 -25.62 9.52 -7.33
CA ILE A 193 -25.07 10.19 -6.14
C ILE A 193 -23.52 10.24 -6.18
N TRP A 194 -22.95 10.07 -7.38
CA TRP A 194 -21.51 9.88 -7.57
C TRP A 194 -20.70 11.10 -7.13
N ASP A 195 -21.24 12.29 -7.36
CA ASP A 195 -20.70 13.59 -6.95
C ASP A 195 -20.50 13.70 -5.43
N ARG A 196 -21.30 12.98 -4.64
CA ARG A 196 -21.23 12.97 -3.18
C ARG A 196 -20.28 11.94 -2.61
N LEU A 197 -19.81 11.00 -3.43
CA LEU A 197 -18.93 9.90 -3.01
C LEU A 197 -17.44 10.28 -2.99
N GLY A 198 -17.11 11.57 -3.11
CA GLY A 198 -15.75 12.08 -3.07
C GLY A 198 -14.95 11.82 -4.35
N GLU A 199 -13.81 12.49 -4.48
CA GLU A 199 -12.91 12.42 -5.64
C GLU A 199 -11.77 11.42 -5.51
N GLY A 200 -11.62 10.75 -4.36
CA GLY A 200 -10.54 9.80 -4.12
C GLY A 200 -10.70 8.49 -4.90
N ASN A 201 -10.53 7.35 -4.24
CA ASN A 201 -10.47 6.06 -4.94
C ASN A 201 -11.74 5.78 -5.75
N ILE A 202 -11.65 5.54 -7.06
CA ILE A 202 -12.81 5.16 -7.89
C ILE A 202 -12.87 3.65 -8.19
N LYS A 203 -11.99 2.84 -7.56
CA LYS A 203 -12.01 1.38 -7.71
C LYS A 203 -13.33 0.79 -7.26
N VAL A 204 -13.83 -0.15 -8.05
CA VAL A 204 -15.03 -0.91 -7.74
C VAL A 204 -14.63 -2.35 -7.45
N TYR A 205 -15.01 -2.85 -6.29
CA TYR A 205 -14.78 -4.24 -5.91
C TYR A 205 -16.06 -5.04 -5.98
N ARG A 206 -15.93 -6.25 -6.51
CA ARG A 206 -16.88 -7.34 -6.31
C ARG A 206 -16.26 -8.32 -5.34
N LEU A 207 -16.96 -8.66 -4.27
CA LEU A 207 -16.52 -9.65 -3.30
C LEU A 207 -17.70 -10.50 -2.81
N VAL A 208 -17.40 -11.66 -2.26
CA VAL A 208 -18.37 -12.52 -1.57
C VAL A 208 -17.89 -12.70 -0.14
N THR A 209 -18.73 -12.35 0.82
CA THR A 209 -18.40 -12.48 2.24
C THR A 209 -18.44 -13.94 2.69
N GLN A 210 -17.88 -14.22 3.87
CA GLN A 210 -17.92 -15.55 4.47
C GLN A 210 -19.35 -16.07 4.72
N CYS A 211 -20.34 -15.18 4.87
CA CYS A 211 -21.76 -15.55 4.97
C CYS A 211 -22.46 -15.72 3.61
N GLY A 212 -21.74 -15.66 2.49
CA GLY A 212 -22.27 -15.84 1.14
C GLY A 212 -22.90 -14.60 0.53
N GLN A 213 -22.82 -13.43 1.18
CA GLN A 213 -23.35 -12.18 0.65
C GLN A 213 -22.42 -11.63 -0.44
N ALA A 214 -22.93 -11.51 -1.66
CA ALA A 214 -22.22 -10.87 -2.76
C ALA A 214 -22.38 -9.35 -2.68
N LEU A 215 -21.26 -8.63 -2.61
CA LEU A 215 -21.22 -7.17 -2.58
C LEU A 215 -20.51 -6.65 -3.83
N LEU A 216 -21.06 -5.57 -4.41
CA LEU A 216 -20.47 -4.83 -5.51
C LEU A 216 -20.54 -3.35 -5.16
N GLY A 217 -19.40 -2.69 -5.06
CA GLY A 217 -19.37 -1.30 -4.60
C GLY A 217 -18.07 -0.59 -4.85
N ARG A 218 -18.10 0.73 -4.64
CA ARG A 218 -16.92 1.60 -4.71
C ARG A 218 -16.15 1.54 -3.39
N VAL A 219 -14.82 1.44 -3.47
CA VAL A 219 -13.93 1.49 -2.31
C VAL A 219 -13.79 2.93 -1.86
N ILE A 220 -13.91 3.16 -0.56
CA ILE A 220 -13.67 4.46 0.07
C ILE A 220 -12.45 4.35 0.97
N TYR A 221 -11.53 5.31 0.85
CA TYR A 221 -10.37 5.41 1.72
C TYR A 221 -10.77 5.82 3.14
N HIS A 222 -10.02 5.36 4.13
CA HIS A 222 -10.27 5.70 5.54
C HIS A 222 -10.14 7.21 5.77
N SER A 223 -9.23 7.87 5.06
CA SER A 223 -9.08 9.33 5.10
C SER A 223 -10.33 10.09 4.62
N GLU A 224 -11.19 9.46 3.82
CA GLU A 224 -12.36 10.10 3.20
C GLU A 224 -13.66 9.81 3.94
N ILE A 225 -13.71 8.77 4.80
CA ILE A 225 -14.98 8.24 5.32
C ILE A 225 -15.84 9.29 6.05
N ASN A 226 -15.24 10.11 6.91
CA ASN A 226 -15.96 11.15 7.63
C ASN A 226 -16.46 12.27 6.69
N SER A 227 -15.71 12.56 5.62
CA SER A 227 -16.19 13.48 4.57
C SER A 227 -17.38 12.91 3.80
N ILE A 228 -17.38 11.60 3.52
CA ILE A 228 -18.52 10.92 2.92
C ILE A 228 -19.75 11.01 3.82
N TYR A 229 -19.63 10.70 5.11
CA TYR A 229 -20.76 10.81 6.04
C TYR A 229 -21.33 12.23 6.10
N ARG A 230 -20.49 13.26 6.12
CA ARG A 230 -20.93 14.67 6.02
C ARG A 230 -21.67 14.97 4.70
N ASN A 231 -21.15 14.50 3.56
CA ASN A 231 -21.79 14.72 2.25
C ASN A 231 -23.20 14.11 2.17
N PHE A 232 -23.43 13.03 2.90
CA PHE A 232 -24.73 12.37 3.01
C PHE A 232 -25.54 12.79 4.24
N GLN A 233 -25.05 13.75 5.04
CA GLN A 233 -25.70 14.23 6.26
C GLN A 233 -26.01 13.10 7.25
N VAL A 234 -25.12 12.10 7.30
CA VAL A 234 -25.19 10.98 8.23
C VAL A 234 -24.43 11.37 9.50
N ASP A 235 -25.13 11.40 10.63
CA ASP A 235 -24.52 11.63 11.95
C ASP A 235 -23.84 10.35 12.45
N SER A 236 -22.69 10.05 11.86
CA SER A 236 -21.90 8.85 12.14
C SER A 236 -20.41 9.09 11.94
N GLU A 237 -19.94 10.31 12.22
CA GLU A 237 -18.49 10.55 12.25
C GLU A 237 -17.83 9.58 13.25
N GLN A 238 -16.77 8.93 12.79
CA GLN A 238 -16.05 7.93 13.58
C GLN A 238 -14.66 8.46 13.92
N ASP A 239 -14.29 8.29 15.20
CA ASP A 239 -12.89 8.35 15.60
C ASP A 239 -12.15 7.19 14.95
N LEU A 240 -11.16 7.52 14.13
CA LEU A 240 -10.37 6.52 13.43
C LEU A 240 -9.45 5.81 14.42
N THR A 241 -9.47 4.48 14.39
CA THR A 241 -8.58 3.63 15.17
C THR A 241 -7.12 3.84 14.75
N SER A 242 -6.18 3.51 15.63
CA SER A 242 -4.74 3.58 15.33
C SER A 242 -4.34 2.76 14.09
N GLU A 243 -5.03 1.65 13.84
CA GLU A 243 -4.88 0.77 12.69
C GLU A 243 -5.30 1.46 11.39
N GLN A 244 -6.44 2.17 11.43
CA GLN A 244 -6.91 2.95 10.29
C GLN A 244 -6.00 4.15 10.03
N LEU A 245 -5.54 4.83 11.08
CA LEU A 245 -4.54 5.90 10.97
C LEU A 245 -3.21 5.40 10.35
N TYR A 246 -2.75 4.21 10.76
CA TYR A 246 -1.62 3.54 10.14
C TYR A 246 -1.87 3.31 8.64
N GLN A 247 -3.02 2.75 8.26
CA GLN A 247 -3.37 2.48 6.85
C GLN A 247 -3.44 3.75 6.01
N ILE A 248 -3.99 4.84 6.55
CA ILE A 248 -4.05 6.16 5.88
C ILE A 248 -2.66 6.63 5.47
N VAL A 249 -1.65 6.44 6.34
CA VAL A 249 -0.29 6.87 6.01
C VAL A 249 0.47 5.83 5.20
N ALA A 250 0.47 4.57 5.66
CA ALA A 250 1.28 3.51 5.08
C ALA A 250 0.81 3.11 3.68
N GLU A 251 -0.50 2.95 3.50
CA GLU A 251 -1.11 2.44 2.27
C GLU A 251 -1.59 3.58 1.38
N GLU A 252 -2.45 4.45 1.91
CA GLU A 252 -3.08 5.55 1.14
C GLU A 252 -2.10 6.71 0.86
N GLY A 253 -1.02 6.81 1.64
CA GLY A 253 0.03 7.82 1.45
C GLY A 253 -0.33 9.22 1.90
N ASN A 254 -1.43 9.36 2.65
CA ASN A 254 -1.86 10.62 3.23
C ASN A 254 -1.02 11.00 4.45
N THR A 255 -1.04 12.28 4.81
CA THR A 255 -0.43 12.76 6.06
C THR A 255 -1.53 12.95 7.11
N ILE A 256 -1.31 12.45 8.31
CA ILE A 256 -2.23 12.62 9.45
C ILE A 256 -1.59 13.50 10.52
N ASN A 257 -2.42 14.14 11.33
CA ASN A 257 -1.97 14.80 12.56
C ASN A 257 -1.95 13.78 13.71
N LEU A 258 -0.91 13.83 14.53
CA LEU A 258 -0.75 13.10 15.80
C LEU A 258 -0.48 14.14 16.90
N ASN A 259 -1.54 14.72 17.45
CA ASN A 259 -1.46 15.84 18.40
C ASN A 259 -0.59 16.99 17.87
N ARG A 260 0.62 17.16 18.42
CA ARG A 260 1.56 18.22 18.05
C ARG A 260 2.47 17.86 16.86
N TRP A 261 2.44 16.60 16.43
CA TRP A 261 3.22 16.08 15.32
C TRP A 261 2.31 15.72 14.14
N GLN A 262 2.92 15.40 13.02
CA GLN A 262 2.30 14.80 11.85
C GLN A 262 3.04 13.51 11.51
N LEU A 263 2.30 12.55 10.97
CA LEU A 263 2.84 11.32 10.44
C LEU A 263 2.64 11.29 8.93
N LYS A 264 3.72 11.14 8.18
CA LYS A 264 3.68 10.98 6.71
C LYS A 264 4.50 9.79 6.24
N ARG A 265 4.23 9.38 5.01
CA ARG A 265 5.04 8.40 4.30
C ARG A 265 6.19 9.09 3.57
N SER A 266 7.42 8.77 3.96
CA SER A 266 8.65 9.30 3.36
C SER A 266 9.44 8.21 2.64
N ARG A 267 9.96 8.52 1.45
CA ARG A 267 10.80 7.60 0.67
C ARG A 267 12.27 7.82 1.02
N ILE A 268 12.91 6.82 1.64
CA ILE A 268 14.31 6.87 2.09
C ILE A 268 15.02 5.64 1.57
N ALA A 269 16.14 5.83 0.86
CA ALA A 269 16.87 4.75 0.21
C ALA A 269 15.94 3.79 -0.59
N ASN A 270 14.94 4.38 -1.28
CA ASN A 270 13.96 3.67 -2.10
C ASN A 270 13.02 2.71 -1.32
N ASN A 271 12.89 2.89 -0.01
CA ASN A 271 11.89 2.22 0.81
C ASN A 271 10.96 3.27 1.42
N TYR A 272 9.67 2.97 1.51
CA TYR A 272 8.73 3.80 2.25
C TYR A 272 8.92 3.58 3.74
N ARG A 273 8.96 4.67 4.50
CA ARG A 273 9.01 4.68 5.96
C ARG A 273 8.01 5.70 6.49
N LEU A 274 7.47 5.43 7.66
CA LEU A 274 6.59 6.36 8.36
C LEU A 274 7.44 7.32 9.18
N GLU A 275 7.32 8.62 8.87
CA GLU A 275 8.11 9.68 9.48
C GLU A 275 7.24 10.58 10.35
N ILE A 276 7.70 10.81 11.58
CA ILE A 276 7.12 11.80 12.48
C ILE A 276 7.80 13.16 12.21
N PHE A 277 7.01 14.18 11.92
CA PHE A 277 7.50 15.52 11.64
C PHE A 277 6.46 16.60 11.99
N PRO A 278 6.84 17.88 12.12
CA PRO A 278 8.18 18.32 12.40
C PRO A 278 8.59 17.93 13.83
N VAL A 279 9.88 17.66 14.05
CA VAL A 279 10.44 17.43 15.39
C VAL A 279 11.50 18.49 15.63
N HIS A 280 11.35 19.29 16.68
CA HIS A 280 12.11 20.54 16.82
C HIS A 280 13.21 20.49 17.88
N SER A 281 13.12 19.58 18.85
CA SER A 281 14.04 19.56 19.99
C SER A 281 14.57 18.16 20.31
N LYS A 282 15.74 18.10 20.93
CA LYS A 282 16.31 16.83 21.43
C LYS A 282 15.37 16.17 22.46
N VAL A 283 14.66 16.95 23.26
CA VAL A 283 13.70 16.45 24.24
C VAL A 283 12.55 15.70 23.56
N GLU A 284 12.02 16.22 22.45
CA GLU A 284 11.00 15.52 21.66
C GLU A 284 11.54 14.24 21.02
N VAL A 285 12.77 14.29 20.49
CA VAL A 285 13.43 13.11 19.93
C VAL A 285 13.58 12.01 20.99
N ASP A 286 14.06 12.37 22.18
CA ASP A 286 14.25 11.43 23.28
C ASP A 286 12.90 10.87 23.75
N TYR A 287 11.86 11.71 23.85
CA TYR A 287 10.49 11.25 24.15
C TYR A 287 9.98 10.24 23.11
N LEU A 288 10.09 10.54 21.81
CA LEU A 288 9.64 9.64 20.75
C LEU A 288 10.41 8.31 20.76
N LYS A 289 11.71 8.34 21.09
CA LYS A 289 12.49 7.11 21.30
C LYS A 289 11.97 6.27 22.46
N THR A 290 11.54 6.88 23.56
CA THR A 290 10.93 6.11 24.68
C THR A 290 9.66 5.38 24.28
N LYS A 291 8.95 5.86 23.26
CA LYS A 291 7.76 5.21 22.70
C LYS A 291 8.08 4.09 21.72
N GLY A 292 9.31 4.01 21.23
CA GLY A 292 9.77 3.00 20.26
C GLY A 292 10.02 3.55 18.86
N ALA A 293 9.94 4.86 18.64
CA ALA A 293 10.43 5.46 17.40
C ALA A 293 11.97 5.38 17.33
N PHE A 294 12.52 5.35 16.12
CA PHE A 294 13.97 5.39 15.92
C PHE A 294 14.38 6.60 15.09
N THR A 295 15.67 6.92 15.09
CA THR A 295 16.19 8.11 14.43
C THR A 295 17.29 7.78 13.46
N GLU A 296 17.37 8.53 12.37
CA GLU A 296 18.43 8.41 11.37
C GLU A 296 18.87 9.80 10.91
N MET A 297 20.17 9.97 10.70
CA MET A 297 20.73 11.17 10.09
C MET A 297 20.63 11.06 8.57
N ILE A 298 19.82 11.92 7.95
CA ILE A 298 19.59 11.93 6.50
C ILE A 298 19.73 13.38 6.03
N ASN A 299 20.57 13.62 5.03
CA ASN A 299 20.86 14.96 4.50
C ASN A 299 21.21 15.97 5.61
N TYR A 300 22.07 15.57 6.55
CA TYR A 300 22.51 16.36 7.71
C TYR A 300 21.41 16.76 8.70
N GLN A 301 20.22 16.14 8.62
CA GLN A 301 19.12 16.34 9.54
C GLN A 301 18.78 15.05 10.28
N LEU A 302 18.60 15.15 11.60
CA LEU A 302 18.12 14.05 12.42
C LEU A 302 16.61 13.91 12.22
N ARG A 303 16.19 12.80 11.61
CA ARG A 303 14.77 12.51 11.32
C ARG A 303 14.28 11.35 12.17
N VAL A 304 12.99 11.35 12.50
CA VAL A 304 12.36 10.39 13.41
C VAL A 304 11.36 9.51 12.65
N PHE A 305 11.44 8.20 12.84
CA PHE A 305 10.66 7.20 12.10
C PHE A 305 9.99 6.20 13.04
N LEU A 306 8.83 5.70 12.61
CA LEU A 306 8.23 4.51 13.21
C LEU A 306 8.87 3.24 12.65
N PRO A 307 8.99 2.16 13.44
CA PRO A 307 9.29 0.83 12.92
C PRO A 307 8.35 0.42 11.79
N ASN A 308 8.85 -0.34 10.82
CA ASN A 308 8.04 -0.78 9.69
C ASN A 308 7.03 -1.89 10.06
N GLU A 309 7.17 -2.48 11.23
CA GLU A 309 6.25 -3.51 11.75
C GLU A 309 4.90 -2.89 12.11
N PRO A 310 3.79 -3.29 11.44
CA PRO A 310 2.49 -2.67 11.62
C PRO A 310 2.03 -2.62 13.08
N LEU A 311 2.17 -3.73 13.82
CA LEU A 311 1.75 -3.83 15.22
C LEU A 311 2.48 -2.81 16.12
N ILE A 312 3.80 -2.65 15.92
CA ILE A 312 4.59 -1.70 16.71
C ILE A 312 4.23 -0.27 16.31
N ALA A 313 4.11 0.01 15.01
CA ALA A 313 3.74 1.33 14.50
C ALA A 313 2.37 1.78 15.00
N THR A 314 1.36 0.91 14.92
CA THR A 314 0.01 1.16 15.43
C THR A 314 0.01 1.48 16.92
N ARG A 315 0.73 0.69 17.74
CA ARG A 315 0.86 0.98 19.18
C ARG A 315 1.49 2.34 19.45
N ILE A 316 2.48 2.74 18.66
CA ILE A 316 3.09 4.07 18.81
C ILE A 316 2.10 5.16 18.39
N ILE A 317 1.37 4.96 17.29
CA ILE A 317 0.32 5.88 16.84
C ILE A 317 -0.71 6.09 17.94
N GLU A 318 -1.21 5.01 18.55
CA GLU A 318 -2.14 5.07 19.68
C GLU A 318 -1.58 5.92 20.83
N GLN A 319 -0.33 5.67 21.26
CA GLN A 319 0.32 6.41 22.34
C GLN A 319 0.59 7.90 22.03
N LEU A 320 0.68 8.28 20.75
CA LEU A 320 0.96 9.65 20.33
C LEU A 320 -0.32 10.44 19.97
N ASN A 321 -1.44 9.74 19.76
CA ASN A 321 -2.73 10.33 19.38
C ASN A 321 -3.66 10.59 20.58
N ILE A 322 -3.30 10.10 21.78
CA ILE A 322 -3.94 10.43 23.07
C ILE A 322 -3.40 11.77 23.58
#